data_AF-A0A4V0XU49-F1
#
_entry.id   AF-A0A4V0XU49-F1
#
_cell.length_a   1.000
_cell.length_b   1.000
_cell.length_c   1.000
_cell.angle_alpha   90.00
_cell.angle_beta   90.00
_cell.angle_gamma   90.00
#
_symmetry.space_group_name_H-M   'P 1'
#
loop_
_entity.id
_entity.type
_entity.pdbx_description
1 polymer ?
#
loop_
_entity_poly.entity_id
_entity_poly.type
_entity_poly.pdbx_seq_one_letter_code
_entity_poly.pdbx_strand_id
1 'polypeptide(L)'
;MSIVLQRNAQKPFTTMCDLYALPNDFPGFEEAQKISDPYERVKQLENALFDDINDSRFIPYIQLHEFEALILSDPIKLEERFPNYQSEVQKLVSLCQSFESPELINDGEQTAPSKRIIQAIPILLENRSRKVLFISI
;
A
#
# COMPACT_ATOMS: atom_id res chain seq x y z
N MET A 1 6.40 11.83 -14.82
CA MET A 1 7.06 11.76 -13.49
C MET A 1 8.57 11.56 -13.66
N SER A 2 9.44 12.42 -13.11
CA SER A 2 10.89 12.20 -13.16
C SER A 2 11.32 11.32 -11.99
N ILE A 3 11.55 10.03 -12.24
CA ILE A 3 11.94 9.05 -11.22
C ILE A 3 13.44 9.24 -10.95
N VAL A 4 13.78 9.85 -9.81
CA VAL A 4 15.17 9.96 -9.35
C VAL A 4 15.54 8.69 -8.60
N LEU A 5 16.22 7.77 -9.29
CA LEU A 5 16.72 6.53 -8.72
C LEU A 5 18.03 6.80 -7.95
N GLN A 6 18.05 6.60 -6.63
CA GLN A 6 19.32 6.42 -5.91
C GLN A 6 19.88 5.03 -6.26
N ARG A 7 20.59 4.96 -7.39
CA ARG A 7 21.21 3.74 -7.92
C ARG A 7 22.40 3.31 -7.07
N ASN A 8 22.18 2.43 -6.09
CA ASN A 8 23.25 1.56 -5.60
C ASN A 8 23.44 0.41 -6.59
N ALA A 9 24.56 0.39 -7.28
CA ALA A 9 24.71 -0.23 -8.61
C ALA A 9 24.60 -1.77 -8.69
N GLN A 10 24.29 -2.50 -7.62
CA GLN A 10 24.45 -3.98 -7.58
C GLN A 10 23.28 -4.76 -6.96
N LYS A 11 22.19 -4.11 -6.52
CA LYS A 11 21.11 -4.83 -5.80
C LYS A 11 19.77 -4.80 -6.55
N PRO A 12 18.99 -5.90 -6.50
CA PRO A 12 17.59 -5.88 -6.91
C PRO A 12 16.79 -4.84 -6.11
N PHE A 13 15.77 -4.28 -6.73
CA PHE A 13 14.89 -3.31 -6.09
C PHE A 13 13.46 -3.45 -6.59
N THR A 14 12.51 -3.03 -5.76
CA THR A 14 11.07 -3.11 -6.03
C THR A 14 10.36 -1.80 -5.68
N THR A 15 9.12 -1.68 -6.15
CA THR A 15 8.15 -0.71 -5.64
C THR A 15 7.29 -1.30 -4.53
N MET A 16 6.60 -0.45 -3.79
CA MET A 16 5.40 -0.82 -3.04
C MET A 16 4.40 0.32 -3.24
N CYS A 17 3.45 0.11 -4.16
CA CYS A 17 2.45 1.10 -4.56
C CYS A 17 1.03 0.56 -4.33
N ASP A 18 0.13 1.37 -3.79
CA ASP A 18 -1.29 1.02 -3.69
C ASP A 18 -1.94 1.11 -5.07
N LEU A 19 -2.57 0.02 -5.53
CA LEU A 19 -3.26 -0.06 -6.83
C LEU A 19 -4.27 1.10 -7.03
N TYR A 20 -4.99 1.47 -5.98
CA TYR A 20 -6.07 2.47 -6.06
C TYR A 20 -5.57 3.92 -5.94
N ALA A 21 -4.30 4.11 -5.61
CA ALA A 21 -3.66 5.42 -5.53
C ALA A 21 -2.70 5.69 -6.69
N LEU A 22 -2.67 4.82 -7.71
CA LEU A 22 -1.85 5.03 -8.89
C LEU A 22 -2.33 6.25 -9.68
N PRO A 23 -1.41 7.08 -10.21
CA PRO A 23 -1.78 8.23 -11.01
C PRO A 23 -2.26 7.79 -12.39
N ASN A 24 -3.07 8.63 -13.03
CA ASN A 24 -3.63 8.34 -14.36
C ASN A 24 -2.55 8.25 -15.46
N ASP A 25 -1.36 8.81 -15.25
CA ASP A 25 -0.22 8.75 -16.17
C ASP A 25 0.70 7.53 -15.92
N PHE A 26 0.25 6.56 -15.12
CA PHE A 26 1.02 5.34 -14.84
C PHE A 26 1.16 4.45 -16.10
N PRO A 27 2.30 3.78 -16.32
CA PRO A 27 2.49 2.90 -17.48
C PRO A 27 1.40 1.84 -17.60
N GLY A 28 0.75 1.75 -18.77
CA GLY A 28 -0.30 0.76 -19.03
C GLY A 28 -1.63 1.00 -18.32
N PHE A 29 -1.84 2.15 -17.67
CA PHE A 29 -3.03 2.44 -16.88
C PHE A 29 -4.34 2.35 -17.67
N GLU A 30 -4.42 2.93 -18.87
CA GLU A 30 -5.64 2.88 -19.69
C GLU A 30 -6.06 1.46 -20.08
N GLU A 31 -5.12 0.59 -20.40
CA GLU A 31 -5.41 -0.81 -20.73
C GLU A 31 -5.77 -1.62 -19.48
N ALA A 32 -5.08 -1.37 -18.37
CA ALA A 32 -5.36 -2.03 -17.09
C ALA A 32 -6.78 -1.74 -16.57
N GLN A 33 -7.31 -0.54 -16.80
CA GLN A 33 -8.67 -0.18 -16.39
C GLN A 33 -9.76 -1.00 -17.10
N LYS A 34 -9.47 -1.57 -18.27
CA LYS A 34 -10.40 -2.44 -19.02
C LYS A 34 -10.48 -3.85 -18.43
N ILE A 35 -9.53 -4.24 -17.58
CA ILE A 35 -9.45 -5.57 -16.97
C ILE A 35 -10.30 -5.58 -15.70
N SER A 36 -11.34 -6.43 -15.65
CA SER A 36 -12.22 -6.56 -14.49
C SER A 36 -11.60 -7.34 -13.34
N ASP A 37 -10.77 -8.33 -13.64
CA ASP A 37 -10.08 -9.12 -12.61
C ASP A 37 -8.94 -8.28 -11.99
N PRO A 38 -8.95 -8.07 -10.66
CA PRO A 38 -7.97 -7.23 -9.99
C PRO A 38 -6.54 -7.78 -10.02
N TYR A 39 -6.36 -9.11 -10.02
CA TYR A 39 -5.04 -9.74 -10.07
C TYR A 39 -4.44 -9.61 -11.47
N GLU A 40 -5.24 -9.83 -12.52
CA GLU A 40 -4.81 -9.61 -13.90
C GLU A 40 -4.52 -8.13 -14.17
N ARG A 41 -5.30 -7.22 -13.57
CA ARG A 41 -5.02 -5.77 -13.63
C ARG A 41 -3.66 -5.42 -13.02
N VAL A 42 -3.36 -5.93 -11.83
CA VAL A 42 -2.08 -5.72 -11.16
C VAL A 42 -0.93 -6.24 -12.02
N LYS A 43 -1.05 -7.47 -12.51
CA LYS A 43 -0.05 -8.08 -13.38
C LYS A 43 0.22 -7.26 -14.65
N GLN A 44 -0.82 -6.72 -15.27
CA GLN A 44 -0.69 -5.85 -16.43
C GLN A 44 0.08 -4.57 -16.11
N LEU A 45 -0.23 -3.94 -14.98
CA LEU A 45 0.43 -2.72 -14.52
C LEU A 45 1.89 -2.97 -14.13
N GLU A 46 2.18 -4.10 -13.47
CA GLU A 46 3.54 -4.52 -13.13
C GLU A 46 4.37 -4.75 -14.39
N ASN A 47 3.85 -5.48 -15.38
CA ASN A 47 4.54 -5.69 -16.65
C ASN A 47 4.82 -4.36 -17.37
N ALA A 48 3.82 -3.47 -17.45
CA ALA A 48 3.99 -2.17 -18.07
C ALA A 48 5.04 -1.30 -17.36
N LEU A 49 5.10 -1.37 -16.01
CA LEU A 49 6.12 -0.65 -15.24
C LEU A 49 7.51 -1.27 -15.41
N PHE A 50 7.61 -2.60 -15.51
CA PHE A 50 8.87 -3.28 -15.82
C PHE A 50 9.43 -2.84 -17.17
N ASP A 51 8.58 -2.82 -18.20
CA ASP A 51 8.96 -2.42 -19.56
C ASP A 51 9.35 -0.93 -19.66
N ASP A 52 8.69 -0.05 -18.89
CA ASP A 52 9.02 1.38 -18.82
C ASP A 52 10.39 1.65 -18.18
N ILE A 53 10.70 0.95 -17.07
CA ILE A 53 12.00 1.06 -16.39
C ILE A 53 13.11 0.32 -17.13
N ASN A 54 12.77 -0.84 -17.73
CA ASN A 54 13.64 -1.71 -18.53
C ASN A 54 14.99 -2.04 -17.86
N ASP A 55 14.95 -2.40 -16.58
CA ASP A 55 16.12 -2.81 -15.79
C ASP A 55 15.86 -4.20 -15.21
N SER A 56 16.70 -5.19 -15.53
CA SER A 56 16.50 -6.58 -15.08
C SER A 56 16.61 -6.76 -13.56
N ARG A 57 17.12 -5.76 -12.83
CA ARG A 57 17.17 -5.75 -11.36
C ARG A 57 15.89 -5.23 -10.74
N PHE A 58 15.03 -4.61 -11.53
CA PHE A 58 13.76 -4.07 -11.07
C PHE A 58 12.69 -5.15 -11.09
N ILE A 59 12.08 -5.39 -9.94
CA ILE A 59 10.94 -6.28 -9.79
C ILE A 59 9.76 -5.40 -9.38
N PRO A 60 8.82 -5.06 -10.27
CA PRO A 60 7.67 -4.26 -9.88
C PRO A 60 6.80 -5.02 -8.89
N TYR A 61 6.27 -4.30 -7.91
CA TYR A 61 5.27 -4.81 -7.00
C TYR A 61 4.21 -3.74 -6.72
N ILE A 62 2.96 -4.12 -6.96
CA ILE A 62 1.77 -3.30 -6.71
C ILE A 62 0.90 -4.02 -5.68
N GLN A 63 0.61 -3.31 -4.60
CA GLN A 63 -0.22 -3.79 -3.51
C GLN A 63 -1.70 -3.78 -3.94
N LEU A 64 -2.25 -4.98 -4.13
CA LEU A 64 -3.68 -5.16 -4.44
C LEU A 64 -4.58 -4.96 -3.22
N HIS A 65 -4.24 -5.61 -2.11
CA HIS A 65 -5.05 -5.65 -0.88
C HIS A 65 -4.49 -4.74 0.21
N GLU A 66 -5.37 -4.26 1.07
CA GLU A 66 -5.21 -3.08 1.92
C GLU A 66 -3.81 -2.86 2.52
N PHE A 67 -3.17 -1.74 2.14
CA PHE A 67 -2.00 -1.17 2.84
C PHE A 67 -2.23 -1.05 4.35
N GLU A 68 -3.49 -0.91 4.74
CA GLU A 68 -3.94 -0.79 6.12
C GLU A 68 -3.70 -2.03 6.95
N ALA A 69 -3.77 -3.24 6.38
CA ALA A 69 -3.40 -4.45 7.11
C ALA A 69 -1.91 -4.41 7.54
N LEU A 70 -1.03 -3.89 6.66
CA LEU A 70 0.37 -3.67 7.00
C LEU A 70 0.52 -2.59 8.08
N ILE A 71 -0.25 -1.50 8.02
CA ILE A 71 -0.28 -0.50 9.10
C ILE A 71 -0.74 -1.11 10.43
N LEU A 72 -1.77 -1.97 10.41
CA LEU A 72 -2.33 -2.62 11.60
C LEU A 72 -1.53 -3.81 12.11
N SER A 73 -0.47 -4.23 11.40
CA SER A 73 0.43 -5.28 11.90
C SER A 73 1.17 -4.83 13.16
N ASP A 74 1.39 -3.52 13.32
CA ASP A 74 2.05 -2.91 14.48
C ASP A 74 1.47 -1.51 14.75
N PRO A 75 0.22 -1.42 15.25
CA PRO A 75 -0.51 -0.16 15.34
C PRO A 75 0.09 0.81 16.37
N ILE A 76 0.90 0.32 17.34
CA ILE A 76 1.53 1.19 18.34
C ILE A 76 2.56 2.13 17.70
N LYS A 77 3.20 1.74 16.59
CA LYS A 77 4.10 2.62 15.84
C LYS A 77 3.41 3.85 15.25
N LEU A 78 2.08 3.85 15.15
CA LEU A 78 1.34 5.04 14.73
C LEU A 78 1.46 6.19 15.73
N GLU A 79 1.72 5.93 17.02
CA GLU A 79 1.91 6.97 18.02
C GLU A 79 3.12 7.86 17.71
N GLU A 80 4.19 7.27 17.18
CA GLU A 80 5.39 8.02 16.78
C GLU A 80 5.10 8.97 15.61
N ARG A 81 4.22 8.55 14.70
CA ARG A 81 3.86 9.34 13.52
C ARG A 81 2.75 10.34 13.77
N PHE A 82 1.85 10.04 14.71
CA PHE A 82 0.66 10.82 15.04
C PHE A 82 0.59 11.09 16.55
N PRO A 83 1.52 11.89 17.11
CA PRO A 83 1.60 12.12 18.55
C PRO A 83 0.34 12.78 19.14
N ASN A 84 -0.43 13.51 18.33
CA ASN A 84 -1.68 14.14 18.75
C ASN A 84 -2.89 13.19 18.79
N TYR A 85 -2.73 11.92 18.38
CA TYR A 85 -3.81 10.93 18.23
C TYR A 85 -3.58 9.68 19.08
N GLN A 86 -2.80 9.78 20.17
CA GLN A 86 -2.47 8.63 21.03
C GLN A 86 -3.72 7.91 21.56
N SER A 87 -4.79 8.63 21.92
CA SER A 87 -6.01 8.00 22.45
C SER A 87 -6.72 7.13 21.40
N GLU A 88 -6.67 7.55 20.15
CA GLU A 88 -7.25 6.88 18.99
C GLU A 88 -6.38 5.70 18.57
N VAL A 89 -5.06 5.87 18.59
CA VAL A 89 -4.11 4.77 18.35
C VAL A 89 -4.27 3.68 19.41
N GLN A 90 -4.42 4.02 20.69
CA GLN A 90 -4.65 3.03 21.75
C GLN A 90 -5.97 2.27 21.60
N LYS A 91 -7.04 2.94 21.12
CA LYS A 91 -8.29 2.27 20.76
C LYS A 91 -8.08 1.28 19.61
N LEU A 92 -7.29 1.66 18.61
CA LEU A 92 -6.95 0.82 17.47
C LEU A 92 -6.10 -0.39 17.90
N VAL A 93 -5.09 -0.19 18.75
CA VAL A 93 -4.28 -1.26 19.36
C VAL A 93 -5.16 -2.25 20.11
N SER A 94 -6.05 -1.76 20.97
CA SER A 94 -6.99 -2.58 21.75
C SER A 94 -7.93 -3.38 20.84
N LEU A 95 -8.38 -2.77 19.75
CA LEU A 95 -9.21 -3.43 18.74
C LEU A 95 -8.41 -4.53 18.02
N CYS A 96 -7.18 -4.28 17.59
CA CYS A 96 -6.33 -5.28 16.93
C CYS A 96 -6.00 -6.46 17.84
N GLN A 97 -5.76 -6.22 19.14
CA GLN A 97 -5.51 -7.26 20.14
C GLN A 97 -6.73 -8.14 20.44
N SER A 98 -7.94 -7.70 20.05
CA SER A 98 -9.16 -8.50 20.21
C SER A 98 -9.33 -9.59 19.14
N PHE A 99 -8.39 -9.70 18.19
CA PHE A 99 -8.35 -10.73 17.14
C PHE A 99 -7.12 -11.63 17.30
N GLU A 100 -7.26 -12.93 17.01
CA GLU A 100 -6.17 -13.93 17.13
C GLU A 100 -5.01 -13.69 16.15
N SER A 101 -5.23 -12.96 15.05
CA SER A 101 -4.20 -12.56 14.09
C SER A 101 -4.60 -11.28 13.35
N PRO A 102 -3.65 -10.39 13.00
CA PRO A 102 -3.90 -9.24 12.13
C PRO A 102 -4.53 -9.61 10.78
N GLU A 103 -4.26 -10.83 10.30
CA GLU A 103 -4.83 -11.35 9.04
C GLU A 103 -6.32 -11.70 9.18
N LEU A 104 -6.78 -12.05 10.39
CA LEU A 104 -8.19 -12.34 10.71
C LEU A 104 -9.04 -11.07 10.89
N ILE A 105 -8.43 -9.88 10.83
CA ILE A 105 -9.16 -8.60 10.76
C ILE A 105 -9.96 -8.52 9.44
N ASN A 106 -9.62 -9.32 8.43
CA ASN A 106 -10.06 -9.15 7.04
C ASN A 106 -11.34 -9.92 6.60
N ASP A 107 -12.11 -10.55 7.50
CA ASP A 107 -13.18 -11.50 7.11
C ASP A 107 -14.52 -10.89 6.64
N GLY A 108 -14.54 -9.69 6.02
CA GLY A 108 -15.78 -9.20 5.41
C GLY A 108 -15.83 -7.73 4.97
N GLU A 109 -16.75 -7.45 4.05
CA GLU A 109 -17.05 -6.11 3.49
C GLU A 109 -17.30 -5.03 4.55
N GLN A 110 -17.74 -5.39 5.76
CA GLN A 110 -18.01 -4.46 6.87
C GLN A 110 -16.88 -4.43 7.92
N THR A 111 -15.92 -5.34 7.83
CA THR A 111 -14.82 -5.51 8.80
C THR A 111 -13.45 -5.20 8.20
N ALA A 112 -13.40 -4.87 6.91
CA ALA A 112 -12.21 -4.38 6.23
C ALA A 112 -11.36 -3.44 7.12
N PRO A 113 -10.06 -3.72 7.33
CA PRO A 113 -9.12 -2.86 8.07
C PRO A 113 -9.26 -1.37 7.73
N SER A 114 -9.53 -1.05 6.47
CA SER A 114 -9.82 0.28 5.95
C SER A 114 -10.96 1.01 6.66
N LYS A 115 -12.10 0.35 6.84
CA LYS A 115 -13.28 0.93 7.51
C LYS A 115 -13.04 1.14 9.00
N ARG A 116 -12.25 0.28 9.64
CA ARG A 116 -11.89 0.39 11.07
C ARG A 116 -10.91 1.53 11.32
N ILE A 117 -9.93 1.71 10.44
CA ILE A 117 -9.02 2.86 10.48
C ILE A 117 -9.78 4.17 10.23
N ILE A 118 -10.71 4.22 9.26
CA ILE A 118 -11.53 5.42 9.03
C ILE A 118 -12.33 5.78 10.29
N GLN A 119 -12.90 4.80 10.99
CA GLN A 119 -13.66 5.05 12.21
C GLN A 119 -12.79 5.53 13.37
N ALA A 120 -11.54 5.04 13.48
CA ALA A 120 -10.65 5.38 14.59
C ALA A 120 -9.86 6.67 14.33
N ILE A 121 -9.32 6.84 13.12
CA ILE A 121 -8.43 7.94 12.72
C ILE A 121 -8.72 8.33 11.25
N PRO A 122 -9.74 9.16 10.99
CA PRO A 122 -10.13 9.57 9.64
C PRO A 122 -8.98 10.18 8.81
N ILE A 123 -8.05 10.87 9.48
CA ILE A 123 -6.93 11.58 8.84
C ILE A 123 -5.83 10.65 8.28
N LEU A 124 -5.83 9.37 8.66
CA LEU A 124 -4.88 8.39 8.09
C LEU A 124 -5.10 8.22 6.58
N LEU A 125 -6.34 8.40 6.10
CA LEU A 125 -6.69 8.16 4.70
C LEU A 125 -6.54 9.41 3.81
N GLU A 126 -6.62 10.62 4.39
CA GLU A 126 -6.41 11.86 3.63
C GLU A 126 -4.97 12.01 3.11
N ASN A 127 -4.01 11.33 3.74
CA ASN A 127 -2.60 11.34 3.34
C ASN A 127 -2.21 10.23 2.34
N ARG A 128 -3.18 9.55 1.70
CA ARG A 128 -2.90 8.48 0.71
C ARG A 128 -2.23 8.99 -0.58
N SER A 129 -2.32 10.28 -0.90
CA SER A 129 -2.00 10.82 -2.23
C SER A 129 -0.52 10.88 -2.64
N ARG A 130 0.44 10.34 -1.87
CA ARG A 130 1.87 10.43 -2.21
C ARG A 130 2.72 9.28 -1.66
N LYS A 131 2.61 8.05 -2.17
CA LYS A 131 3.55 6.98 -1.78
C LYS A 131 3.83 5.99 -2.91
N VAL A 132 4.77 6.34 -3.78
CA VAL A 132 5.60 5.34 -4.46
C VAL A 132 6.84 5.17 -3.59
N LEU A 133 6.91 4.10 -2.81
CA LEU A 133 8.10 3.77 -2.03
C LEU A 133 8.96 2.79 -2.83
N PHE A 134 10.21 3.15 -3.06
CA PHE A 134 11.19 2.22 -3.64
C PHE A 134 11.95 1.54 -2.52
N ILE A 135 11.97 0.20 -2.54
CA ILE A 135 12.59 -0.63 -1.52
C ILE A 135 13.74 -1.42 -2.19
N SER A 136 14.92 -1.39 -1.58
CA SER A 136 16.01 -2.30 -1.97
C SER A 136 15.78 -3.66 -1.33
N ILE A 137 15.91 -4.74 -2.11
CA ILE A 137 15.75 -6.13 -1.64
C ILE A 137 17.13 -6.68 -1.26
#